data_AF-A0A847CYC7-F1
#
_entry.id   AF-A0A847CYC7-F1
#
_cell.length_a   1.000
_cell.length_b   1.000
_cell.length_c   1.000
_cell.angle_alpha   90.00
_cell.angle_beta   90.00
_cell.angle_gamma   90.00
#
_symmetry.space_group_name_H-M   'P 1'
#
loop_
_entity.id
_entity.type
_entity.pdbx_description
1 polymer ?
#
loop_
_entity_poly.entity_id
_entity_poly.type
_entity_poly.pdbx_seq_one_letter_code
_entity_poly.pdbx_strand_id
1 'polypeptide(L)' 'MSLAELSSEYGIAKSTINGWIKDVKEIKVDENEVMTLKEVKELKKEMARIKEENEILHQRRALAKKAMAIFATRN' A
#
# COMPACT_ATOMS: atom_id res chain seq x y z
N MET A 1 20.80 26.90 -3.14
CA MET A 1 20.79 26.05 -1.93
C MET A 1 21.16 24.63 -2.33
N SER A 2 22.35 24.20 -1.95
CA SER A 2 22.87 22.86 -2.18
C SER A 2 22.47 21.93 -1.03
N LEU A 3 22.49 20.62 -1.29
CA LEU A 3 22.26 19.61 -0.26
C LEU A 3 23.26 19.72 0.91
N ALA A 4 24.48 20.20 0.63
CA ALA A 4 25.51 20.41 1.63
C ALA A 4 25.21 21.60 2.54
N GLU A 5 24.70 22.69 1.99
CA GLU A 5 24.24 23.87 2.76
C GLU A 5 23.09 23.49 3.68
N LEU A 6 22.06 22.81 3.16
CA LEU A 6 20.89 22.39 3.94
C LEU A 6 21.27 21.40 5.06
N SER A 7 22.17 20.47 4.76
CA SER A 7 22.67 19.50 5.76
C SER A 7 23.46 20.20 6.87
N SER A 8 24.24 21.22 6.54
CA SER A 8 25.03 21.99 7.51
C SER A 8 24.18 22.95 8.34
N GLU A 9 23.17 23.57 7.74
CA GLU A 9 22.31 24.58 8.39
C GLU A 9 21.33 23.92 9.37
N TYR A 10 20.74 22.79 8.99
CA TYR A 10 19.72 22.12 9.79
C TYR A 10 20.27 20.92 10.59
N GLY A 11 21.56 20.58 10.45
CA GLY A 11 22.17 19.43 11.14
C GLY A 11 21.60 18.07 10.69
N ILE A 12 20.94 18.02 9.54
CA ILE A 12 20.29 16.80 9.02
C ILE A 12 21.27 16.10 8.08
N ALA A 13 21.38 14.77 8.19
CA ALA A 13 22.19 13.98 7.29
C ALA A 13 21.73 14.10 5.82
N LYS A 14 22.68 14.25 4.89
CA LYS A 14 22.41 14.31 3.45
C LYS A 14 21.58 13.11 2.94
N SER A 15 21.78 11.93 3.53
CA SER A 15 21.01 10.71 3.22
C SER A 15 19.53 10.85 3.56
N THR A 16 19.20 11.45 4.70
CA THR A 16 17.82 11.70 5.14
C THR A 16 17.12 12.67 4.20
N ILE A 17 17.78 13.78 3.84
CA ILE A 17 17.23 14.76 2.88
C ILE A 17 17.03 14.12 1.51
N ASN A 18 17.98 13.31 1.04
CA ASN A 18 17.83 12.54 -0.20
C ASN A 18 16.68 11.52 -0.12
N GLY A 19 16.41 10.94 1.05
CA GLY A 19 15.25 10.10 1.30
C GLY A 19 13.96 10.86 1.08
N TRP A 20 13.82 12.05 1.67
CA TRP A 20 12.65 12.90 1.49
C TRP A 20 12.45 13.33 0.05
N ILE A 21 13.52 13.74 -0.65
CA ILE A 21 13.48 14.10 -2.08
C ILE A 21 12.96 12.92 -2.91
N LYS A 22 13.35 11.69 -2.59
CA LYS A 22 12.84 10.49 -3.27
C LYS A 22 11.38 10.23 -2.93
N ASP A 23 10.98 10.34 -1.67
CA ASP A 23 9.61 10.03 -1.26
C ASP A 23 8.58 11.02 -1.81
N VAL A 24 8.95 12.30 -1.98
CA VAL A 24 8.09 13.33 -2.62
C VAL A 24 8.18 13.35 -4.14
N LYS A 25 9.03 12.51 -4.74
CA LYS A 25 9.17 12.45 -6.19
C LYS A 25 7.83 12.02 -6.80
N GLU A 26 7.32 12.87 -7.67
CA GLU A 26 6.12 12.62 -8.46
C GLU A 26 6.38 11.50 -9.48
N ILE A 27 5.44 10.56 -9.53
CA ILE A 27 5.36 9.48 -10.52
C ILE A 27 4.03 9.63 -11.24
N LYS A 28 4.07 9.62 -12.57
CA LYS A 28 2.87 9.39 -13.38
C LYS A 28 2.43 7.94 -13.21
N VAL A 29 1.29 7.75 -12.59
CA VAL A 29 0.66 6.43 -12.40
C VAL A 29 -0.28 6.14 -13.57
N ASP A 30 -0.94 7.16 -14.11
CA ASP A 30 -1.81 7.08 -15.30
C ASP A 30 -1.79 8.41 -16.10
N GLU A 31 -2.49 8.48 -17.23
CA GLU A 31 -2.55 9.66 -18.11
C GLU A 31 -2.99 10.93 -17.36
N ASN A 32 -3.86 10.80 -16.36
CA ASN A 32 -4.40 11.89 -15.55
C ASN A 32 -4.00 11.86 -14.06
N GLU A 33 -3.22 10.85 -13.63
CA GLU A 33 -2.92 10.66 -12.20
C GLU A 33 -1.41 10.71 -11.93
N VAL A 34 -1.03 11.69 -11.12
CA VAL A 34 0.34 11.87 -10.60
C VAL A 34 0.29 11.61 -9.10
N MET A 35 1.14 10.73 -8.61
CA MET A 35 1.24 10.36 -7.20
C MET A 35 2.69 10.42 -6.73
N THR A 36 2.90 10.63 -5.44
CA THR A 36 4.24 10.55 -4.86
C THR A 36 4.69 9.09 -4.68
N LEU A 37 6.00 8.88 -4.65
CA LEU A 37 6.59 7.56 -4.36
C LEU A 37 6.11 6.98 -3.03
N LYS A 38 5.86 7.83 -2.03
CA LYS A 38 5.36 7.40 -0.72
C LYS A 38 3.93 6.87 -0.81
N GLU A 39 3.03 7.59 -1.46
CA GLU A 39 1.62 7.20 -1.61
C GLU A 39 1.49 5.88 -2.39
N VAL A 40 2.29 5.68 -3.45
CA VAL A 40 2.31 4.43 -4.21
C VAL A 40 2.74 3.24 -3.33
N LYS A 41 3.72 3.42 -2.44
CA LYS A 41 4.15 2.36 -1.51
C LYS A 41 3.04 2.02 -0.51
N GLU A 42 2.36 3.03 0.02
CA GLU A 42 1.24 2.84 0.96
C GLU A 42 0.07 2.13 0.29
N LEU A 43 -0.31 2.53 -0.92
CA LEU A 43 -1.34 1.85 -1.72
C LEU A 43 -0.99 0.39 -2.03
N LYS A 44 0.28 0.09 -2.37
CA LYS A 44 0.71 -1.30 -2.60
C LYS A 44 0.54 -2.16 -1.35
N LYS A 45 0.86 -1.62 -0.17
CA LYS A 45 0.69 -2.33 1.11
C LYS A 45 -0.78 -2.59 1.40
N GLU A 46 -1.62 -1.57 1.19
CA GLU A 46 -3.06 -1.69 1.40
C GLU A 46 -3.70 -2.69 0.44
N MET A 47 -3.34 -2.64 -0.84
CA MET A 47 -3.80 -3.57 -1.86
C MET A 47 -3.42 -5.02 -1.52
N ALA A 48 -2.22 -5.26 -0.96
CA ALA A 48 -1.81 -6.58 -0.51
C ALA A 48 -2.68 -7.09 0.65
N ARG A 49 -2.93 -6.24 1.66
CA ARG A 49 -3.82 -6.55 2.79
C ARG A 49 -5.23 -6.90 2.32
N ILE A 50 -5.81 -6.05 1.46
CA ILE A 50 -7.16 -6.25 0.93
C ILE A 50 -7.26 -7.57 0.15
N LYS A 51 -6.25 -7.91 -0.65
CA LYS A 51 -6.23 -9.19 -1.39
C LYS A 51 -6.23 -10.39 -0.44
N GLU A 52 -5.46 -10.34 0.64
CA GLU A 52 -5.44 -11.39 1.66
C GLU A 52 -6.79 -11.51 2.38
N GLU A 53 -7.39 -10.38 2.79
CA GLU A 53 -8.72 -10.38 3.41
C GLU A 53 -9.79 -10.95 2.46
N ASN A 54 -9.72 -10.62 1.17
CA ASN A 54 -10.66 -11.11 0.17
C ASN A 54 -10.54 -12.63 -0.03
N GLU A 55 -9.31 -13.16 -0.07
CA GLU A 55 -9.05 -14.60 -0.13
C GLU A 55 -9.71 -15.33 1.07
N ILE A 56 -9.53 -14.81 2.28
CA ILE A 56 -10.14 -15.36 3.51
C ILE A 56 -11.67 -15.32 3.41
N LEU A 57 -12.24 -14.21 2.93
CA LEU A 57 -13.69 -14.08 2.76
C LEU A 57 -14.24 -15.09 1.76
N HIS A 58 -13.55 -15.34 0.65
CA HIS A 58 -13.93 -16.36 -0.32
C HIS A 58 -13.93 -17.77 0.30
N GLN A 59 -12.90 -18.10 1.08
CA GLN A 59 -12.83 -19.38 1.79
C GLN A 59 -13.98 -19.54 2.81
N ARG A 60 -14.25 -18.50 3.61
CA ARG A 60 -15.37 -18.49 4.57
C ARG A 60 -16.72 -18.65 3.87
N ARG A 61 -16.93 -17.96 2.75
CA ARG A 61 -18.15 -18.07 1.94
C ARG A 61 -18.34 -19.49 1.42
N ALA A 62 -17.27 -20.14 0.96
CA ALA A 62 -17.32 -21.53 0.51
C ALA A 62 -17.70 -22.50 1.64
N LEU A 63 -17.12 -22.32 2.83
CA LEU A 63 -17.45 -23.12 4.01
C LEU A 63 -18.92 -22.93 4.44
N ALA A 64 -19.41 -21.69 4.47
CA ALA A 64 -20.80 -21.39 4.82
C ALA A 64 -21.80 -22.06 3.86
N LYS A 65 -21.51 -22.02 2.54
CA LYS A 65 -22.33 -22.73 1.53
C LYS A 65 -22.35 -24.24 1.75
N LYS A 66 -21.21 -24.85 2.06
CA LYS A 66 -21.14 -26.29 2.36
C LYS A 66 -21.97 -26.64 3.59
N ALA A 67 -21.87 -25.85 4.66
CA ALA A 67 -22.67 -26.04 5.87
C ALA A 67 -24.17 -25.96 5.57
N MET A 68 -24.60 -24.91 4.85
CA MET A 68 -26.00 -24.73 4.44
C MET A 68 -26.53 -25.94 3.65
N ALA A 69 -25.76 -26.47 2.71
CA ALA A 69 -26.15 -27.64 1.94
C ALA A 69 -26.37 -28.87 2.83
N ILE A 70 -25.49 -29.11 3.80
CA ILE A 70 -25.61 -30.21 4.77
C ILE A 70 -26.91 -30.08 5.59
N PHE A 71 -27.22 -28.87 6.07
CA PHE A 71 -28.45 -28.62 6.82
C PHE A 71 -29.70 -28.78 5.96
N ALA A 72 -29.68 -28.33 4.71
CA ALA A 72 -30.81 -28.45 3.79
C ALA A 72 -31.15 -29.92 3.44
N THR A 73 -30.15 -30.81 3.40
CA THR A 73 -30.37 -32.25 3.12
C THR A 73 -30.81 -33.08 4.32
N ARG A 74 -30.81 -32.52 5.54
CA ARG A 74 -31.13 -33.22 6.80
C ARG A 74 -32.53 -32.91 7.35
N ASN A 75 -33.31 -32.05 6.69
CA ASN A 75 -34.71 -31.75 6.99
C ASN A 75 -35.65 -32.44 6.00
#